data_AF-A0A6N7V4I9-F1
#
_entry.id   AF-A0A6N7V4I9-F1
#
_cell.length_a   1.000
_cell.length_b   1.000
_cell.length_c   1.000
_cell.angle_alpha   90.00
_cell.angle_beta   90.00
_cell.angle_gamma   90.00
#
_symmetry.space_group_name_H-M   'P 1'
#
loop_
_entity.id
_entity.type
_entity.pdbx_description
1 polymer ?
#
loop_
_entity_poly.entity_id
_entity_poly.type
_entity_poly.pdbx_seq_one_letter_code
_entity_poly.pdbx_strand_id
1 'polypeptide(L)'
;MKQSRIGLGVVTMLSIFVVVCMCVLVLFSSNKVYQIHEQTNRSYAFKKAYYEAEIKAHKLIDENQTDFLVHVKGDTYLKVKVNDDKIVIFKTIVKGE
;
A
#
# COMPACT_ATOMS: atom_id res chain seq x y z
N MET A 1 -47.52 -36.66 22.96
CA MET A 1 -46.63 -35.48 22.79
C MET A 1 -45.46 -35.88 21.88
N LYS A 2 -45.50 -35.53 20.58
CA LYS A 2 -44.42 -35.78 19.60
C LYS A 2 -43.93 -34.46 18.96
N GLN A 3 -43.75 -33.42 19.78
CA GLN A 3 -43.40 -32.07 19.30
C GLN A 3 -41.94 -31.68 19.60
N SER A 4 -41.24 -32.47 20.42
CA SER A 4 -39.91 -32.09 20.97
C SER A 4 -38.72 -32.36 20.03
N ARG A 5 -38.84 -33.26 19.04
CA ARG A 5 -37.72 -33.63 18.16
C ARG A 5 -37.46 -32.70 16.98
N ILE A 6 -38.47 -31.96 16.50
CA ILE A 6 -38.36 -31.10 15.31
C ILE A 6 -37.71 -29.75 15.67
N GLY A 7 -38.04 -29.19 16.83
CA GLY A 7 -37.46 -27.92 17.30
C GLY A 7 -35.96 -28.00 17.57
N LEU A 8 -35.47 -29.12 18.09
CA LEU A 8 -34.04 -29.30 18.39
C LEU A 8 -33.18 -29.33 17.11
N GLY A 9 -33.67 -29.99 16.05
CA GLY A 9 -32.98 -30.07 14.76
C GLY A 9 -32.92 -28.74 14.00
N VAL A 10 -33.97 -27.92 14.11
CA VAL A 10 -33.97 -26.58 13.49
C VAL A 10 -33.01 -25.65 14.23
N VAL A 11 -32.96 -25.72 15.57
CA VAL A 11 -32.05 -24.89 16.38
C VAL A 11 -30.58 -25.26 16.13
N THR A 12 -30.27 -26.54 15.98
CA THR A 12 -28.89 -26.97 15.63
C THR A 12 -28.50 -26.58 14.20
N MET A 13 -29.43 -26.66 13.24
CA MET A 13 -29.15 -26.20 11.88
C MET A 13 -28.93 -24.67 11.82
N LEU A 14 -29.72 -23.90 12.58
CA LEU A 14 -29.56 -22.45 12.66
C LEU A 14 -28.24 -22.07 13.33
N SER A 15 -27.85 -22.76 14.41
CA SER A 15 -26.61 -22.44 15.12
C SER A 15 -25.37 -22.74 14.27
N ILE A 16 -25.37 -23.85 13.52
CA ILE A 16 -24.30 -24.17 12.57
C ILE A 16 -24.23 -23.09 11.48
N PHE A 17 -25.37 -22.66 10.93
CA PHE A 17 -25.40 -21.61 9.91
C PHE A 17 -24.82 -20.29 10.42
N VAL A 18 -25.17 -19.86 11.63
CA VAL A 18 -24.64 -18.64 12.24
C VAL A 18 -23.12 -18.74 12.45
N VAL A 19 -22.62 -19.88 12.93
CA VAL A 19 -21.18 -20.10 13.11
C VAL A 19 -20.45 -20.04 11.77
N VAL A 20 -20.97 -20.68 10.73
CA VAL A 20 -20.39 -20.64 9.38
C VAL A 20 -20.38 -19.21 8.83
N CYS A 21 -21.47 -18.44 8.99
CA CYS A 21 -21.52 -17.03 8.59
C CYS A 21 -20.48 -16.19 9.33
N MET A 22 -20.31 -16.38 10.64
CA MET A 22 -19.29 -15.67 11.43
C MET A 22 -17.88 -16.00 10.95
N CYS A 23 -17.58 -17.28 10.68
CA CYS A 23 -16.29 -17.69 10.14
C CYS A 23 -15.98 -17.03 8.79
N VAL A 24 -16.95 -16.97 7.88
CA VAL A 24 -16.78 -16.33 6.55
C VAL A 24 -16.54 -14.83 6.68
N LEU A 25 -17.28 -14.14 7.57
CA LEU A 25 -17.10 -12.70 7.80
C LEU A 25 -15.72 -12.37 8.40
N VAL A 26 -15.22 -13.20 9.32
CA VAL A 26 -13.88 -13.04 9.90
C VAL A 26 -12.80 -13.23 8.84
N LEU A 27 -12.89 -14.27 8.01
CA LEU A 27 -11.93 -14.51 6.92
C LEU A 27 -11.91 -13.34 5.92
N PHE A 28 -13.07 -12.80 5.56
CA PHE A 28 -13.17 -11.65 4.67
C PHE A 28 -12.58 -10.37 5.28
N SER A 29 -12.82 -10.15 6.58
CA SER A 29 -12.28 -9.01 7.32
C SER A 29 -10.76 -9.07 7.44
N SER A 30 -10.20 -10.24 7.75
CA SER A 30 -8.75 -10.46 7.78
C SER A 30 -8.14 -10.19 6.40
N ASN A 31 -8.71 -10.74 5.33
CA ASN A 31 -8.17 -10.54 3.98
C ASN A 31 -8.19 -9.06 3.54
N LYS A 32 -9.25 -8.32 3.89
CA LYS A 32 -9.34 -6.87 3.68
C LYS A 32 -8.24 -6.11 4.44
N VAL A 33 -8.04 -6.44 5.71
CA VAL A 33 -7.02 -5.81 6.57
C VAL A 33 -5.61 -6.11 6.07
N TYR A 34 -5.33 -7.34 5.65
CA TYR A 34 -4.04 -7.72 5.06
C TYR A 34 -3.72 -6.92 3.79
N GLN A 35 -4.67 -6.79 2.86
CA GLN A 35 -4.44 -6.00 1.64
C GLN A 35 -4.24 -4.52 1.93
N ILE A 36 -4.98 -3.96 2.89
CA ILE A 36 -4.81 -2.55 3.32
C ILE A 36 -3.42 -2.35 3.92
N HIS A 37 -2.94 -3.25 4.77
CA HIS A 37 -1.61 -3.16 5.36
C HIS A 37 -0.50 -3.28 4.31
N GLU A 38 -0.63 -4.19 3.35
CA GLU A 38 0.36 -4.36 2.28
C GLU A 38 0.43 -3.12 1.38
N GLN A 39 -0.72 -2.59 0.97
CA GLN A 39 -0.80 -1.35 0.18
C GLN A 39 -0.23 -0.15 0.95
N THR A 40 -0.55 -0.07 2.24
CA THR A 40 -0.04 0.97 3.14
C THR A 40 1.48 0.88 3.31
N ASN A 41 2.01 -0.31 3.54
CA ASN A 41 3.46 -0.53 3.69
C ASN A 41 4.21 -0.21 2.38
N ARG A 42 3.64 -0.56 1.23
CA ARG A 42 4.19 -0.19 -0.09
C ARG A 42 4.20 1.32 -0.29
N SER A 43 3.13 2.01 0.10
CA SER A 43 3.03 3.49 0.05
C SER A 43 4.05 4.16 0.98
N TYR A 44 4.19 3.68 2.22
CA TYR A 44 5.20 4.18 3.16
C TYR A 44 6.62 3.98 2.64
N ALA A 45 6.94 2.80 2.10
CA ALA A 45 8.25 2.52 1.53
C ALA A 45 8.55 3.42 0.31
N PHE A 46 7.55 3.74 -0.50
CA PHE A 46 7.70 4.64 -1.65
C PHE A 46 7.87 6.09 -1.20
N LYS A 47 7.06 6.56 -0.25
CA LYS A 47 7.17 7.89 0.34
C LYS A 47 8.53 8.12 0.98
N LYS A 48 9.04 7.14 1.72
CA LYS A 48 10.39 7.19 2.31
C LYS A 48 11.46 7.33 1.23
N ALA A 49 11.39 6.53 0.17
CA ALA A 49 12.35 6.60 -0.93
C ALA A 49 12.30 7.94 -1.67
N TYR A 50 11.12 8.54 -1.84
CA TYR A 50 10.96 9.89 -2.40
C TYR A 50 11.64 10.95 -1.53
N TYR A 51 11.42 10.92 -0.22
CA TYR A 51 12.09 11.85 0.70
C TYR A 51 13.62 11.70 0.66
N GLU A 52 14.13 10.46 0.64
CA GLU A 52 15.57 10.22 0.51
C GLU A 52 16.13 10.75 -0.82
N ALA A 53 15.38 10.58 -1.91
CA ALA A 53 15.75 11.11 -3.22
C ALA A 53 15.72 12.65 -3.25
N GLU A 54 14.75 13.27 -2.60
CA GLU A 54 14.66 14.72 -2.46
C GLU A 54 15.83 15.30 -1.65
N ILE A 55 16.24 14.65 -0.55
CA ILE A 55 17.41 15.05 0.24
C ILE A 55 18.69 14.92 -0.60
N LYS A 56 18.84 13.84 -1.37
CA LYS A 56 19.97 13.68 -2.31
C LYS A 56 19.96 14.75 -3.38
N ALA A 57 18.79 15.11 -3.90
CA ALA A 57 18.66 16.18 -4.87
C ALA A 57 19.12 17.52 -4.31
N HIS A 58 18.74 17.86 -3.07
CA HIS A 58 19.20 19.08 -2.41
C HIS A 58 20.73 19.13 -2.26
N LYS A 59 21.37 17.99 -1.94
CA LYS A 59 22.86 17.94 -1.90
C LYS A 59 23.51 18.17 -3.26
N LEU A 60 22.91 17.64 -4.34
CA LEU A 60 23.44 17.81 -5.70
C LEU A 60 23.26 19.24 -6.23
N ILE A 61 22.25 19.97 -5.72
CA ILE A 61 22.09 21.42 -5.95
C ILE A 61 23.24 22.19 -5.34
N ASP A 62 23.62 21.88 -4.10
CA ASP A 62 24.78 22.51 -3.43
C ASP A 62 26.10 22.26 -4.19
N GLU A 63 26.19 21.16 -4.94
CA GLU A 63 27.31 20.82 -5.83
C GLU A 63 27.21 21.47 -7.24
N ASN A 64 26.27 22.40 -7.44
CA ASN A 64 26.03 23.15 -8.68
C ASN A 64 25.60 22.27 -9.87
N GLN A 65 25.04 21.08 -9.61
CA GLN A 65 24.45 20.23 -10.65
C GLN A 65 23.00 20.64 -10.92
N THR A 66 22.66 20.89 -12.19
CA THR A 66 21.37 21.48 -12.58
C THR A 66 20.45 20.55 -13.36
N ASP A 67 20.95 19.41 -13.86
CA ASP A 67 20.15 18.34 -14.48
C ASP A 67 20.73 16.99 -14.05
N PHE A 68 20.01 16.26 -13.20
CA PHE A 68 20.47 14.97 -12.69
C PHE A 68 19.31 14.00 -12.41
N LEU A 69 19.67 12.71 -12.35
CA LEU A 69 18.74 11.61 -12.09
C LEU A 69 18.98 11.06 -10.68
N VAL A 70 17.95 11.07 -9.85
CA VAL A 70 18.01 10.47 -8.51
C VAL A 70 17.25 9.16 -8.50
N HIS A 71 17.94 8.08 -8.13
CA HIS A 71 17.30 6.77 -7.97
C HIS A 71 16.37 6.77 -6.74
N VAL A 72 15.15 6.28 -6.92
CA VAL A 72 14.15 6.14 -5.85
C VAL A 72 14.07 4.68 -5.41
N LYS A 73 13.57 3.80 -6.28
CA LYS A 73 13.36 2.38 -5.97
C LYS A 73 13.08 1.58 -7.24
N GLY A 74 13.63 0.37 -7.35
CA GLY A 74 13.49 -0.47 -8.55
C GLY A 74 14.03 0.26 -9.78
N ASP A 75 13.28 0.24 -10.88
CA ASP A 75 13.61 0.99 -12.11
C ASP A 75 13.10 2.44 -12.11
N THR A 76 12.68 2.97 -10.95
CA THR A 76 12.14 4.34 -10.84
C THR A 76 13.24 5.34 -10.49
N TYR A 77 13.36 6.37 -11.31
CA TYR A 77 14.26 7.51 -11.16
C TYR A 77 13.45 8.81 -11.14
N LEU A 78 13.96 9.83 -10.45
CA LEU A 78 13.45 11.19 -10.52
C LEU A 78 14.43 12.03 -11.33
N LYS A 79 13.96 12.56 -12.46
CA LYS A 79 14.67 13.62 -13.16
C LYS A 79 14.40 14.93 -12.44
N VAL A 80 15.48 15.50 -11.93
CA VAL A 80 15.46 16.76 -11.19
C VAL A 80 16.18 17.79 -12.05
N LYS A 81 15.47 18.87 -12.39
CA LYS A 81 16.06 20.04 -13.05
C LYS A 81 15.98 21.24 -12.12
N VAL A 82 17.09 21.94 -11.96
CA VAL A 82 17.26 23.06 -11.05
C VAL A 82 17.57 24.30 -11.88
N ASN A 83 16.89 25.40 -11.57
CA ASN A 83 17.12 26.70 -12.20
C ASN A 83 17.08 27.76 -11.09
N ASP A 84 18.05 28.67 -11.08
CA ASP A 84 18.17 29.73 -10.07
C ASP A 84 18.02 29.20 -8.62
N ASP A 85 18.77 28.15 -8.29
CA ASP A 85 18.75 27.44 -6.98
C ASP A 85 17.39 26.87 -6.56
N LYS A 86 16.42 26.81 -7.47
CA LYS A 86 15.09 26.24 -7.25
C LYS A 86 14.90 25.02 -8.12
N ILE A 87 14.31 23.96 -7.54
CA ILE A 87 13.93 22.79 -8.32
C ILE A 87 12.72 23.15 -9.19
N VAL A 88 12.90 23.17 -10.51
CA VAL A 88 11.89 23.56 -11.49
C VAL A 88 11.16 22.36 -12.08
N ILE A 89 11.80 21.19 -12.14
CA ILE A 89 11.20 19.97 -12.70
C ILE A 89 11.46 18.80 -11.76
N PHE A 90 10.38 18.20 -11.28
CA PHE A 90 10.35 16.84 -10.72
C PHE A 90 9.56 15.95 -11.68
N LYS A 91 10.25 15.13 -12.48
CA LYS A 91 9.57 14.13 -13.32
C LYS A 91 10.04 12.74 -12.96
N THR A 92 9.10 11.88 -12.59
CA THR A 92 9.37 10.45 -12.39
C THR A 92 9.57 9.78 -13.74
N ILE A 93 10.67 9.04 -13.89
CA ILE A 93 11.00 8.21 -15.04
C ILE A 93 11.08 6.77 -14.56
N VAL A 94 10.29 5.88 -15.16
CA VAL A 94 10.43 4.44 -14.96
C VAL A 94 11.26 3.91 -16.12
N LYS A 95 12.40 3.29 -15.84
CA LYS A 95 13.30 2.75 -16.87
C LYS A 95 12.64 1.52 -17.48
N GLY A 96 12.06 1.67 -18.67
CA GLY A 96 11.24 0.65 -19.33
C GLY A 96 10.32 1.15 -20.46
N GLU A 97 10.21 2.47 -20.67
CA GLU A 97 9.67 3.08 -21.90
C GLU A 97 10.78 3.59 -22.81
#